data_AF-A0A3A8GM65-F1
#
_entry.id   AF-A0A3A8GM65-F1
#
_cell.length_a   1.000
_cell.length_b   1.000
_cell.length_c   1.000
_cell.angle_alpha   90.00
_cell.angle_beta   90.00
_cell.angle_gamma   90.00
#
_symmetry.space_group_name_H-M   'P 1'
#
loop_
_entity.id
_entity.type
_entity.pdbx_description
1 polymer ?
#
loop_
_entity_poly.entity_id
_entity_poly.type
_entity_poly.pdbx_seq_one_letter_code
_entity_poly.pdbx_strand_id
1 'polypeptide(L)'
;MDPSQREDQQFGTFITGSPTATSDEKTMGMLAHLGSIAGVVVGAGFLGWAVPLFLMLTKGKESSFVRAHAVESLNFQITTFIAMAISAVLMCAVIGFVLAPLVAIVSIVFTVIAGLKANDGELYRYPVNIRLVK
;
A
#
# COMPACT_ATOMS: atom_id res chain seq x y z
N MET A 1 12.39 -2.11 34.74
CA MET A 1 11.66 -1.99 33.46
C MET A 1 11.02 -0.63 33.43
N ASP A 2 11.42 0.21 32.48
CA ASP A 2 10.91 1.57 32.30
C ASP A 2 9.45 1.54 31.80
N PRO A 3 8.50 2.26 32.43
CA PRO A 3 7.11 2.38 31.96
C PRO A 3 6.97 2.85 30.51
N SER A 4 7.90 3.66 29.99
CA SER A 4 7.88 4.14 28.60
C SER A 4 7.95 3.00 27.57
N GLN A 5 8.73 1.96 27.90
CA GLN A 5 8.93 0.78 27.07
C GLN A 5 7.70 -0.14 27.02
N ARG A 6 6.73 0.04 27.95
CA ARG A 6 5.51 -0.78 27.99
C ARG A 6 4.45 -0.30 27.01
N GLU A 7 4.38 1.00 26.76
CA GLU A 7 3.41 1.59 25.82
C GLU A 7 3.81 1.29 24.37
N ASP A 8 5.10 1.40 24.06
CA ASP A 8 5.68 1.07 22.75
C ASP A 8 5.55 -0.43 22.43
N GLN A 9 5.72 -1.29 23.45
CA GLN A 9 5.51 -2.73 23.34
C GLN A 9 4.03 -3.09 23.24
N GLN A 10 3.14 -2.40 23.95
CA GLN A 10 1.70 -2.62 23.84
C GLN A 10 1.24 -2.39 22.40
N PHE A 11 1.66 -1.29 21.76
CA PHE A 11 1.28 -1.00 20.37
C PHE A 11 1.74 -2.07 19.38
N GLY A 12 2.90 -2.71 19.63
CA GLY A 12 3.40 -3.85 18.85
C GLY A 12 2.78 -5.21 19.20
N THR A 13 1.99 -5.31 20.27
CA THR A 13 1.47 -6.59 20.81
C THR A 13 0.06 -6.94 20.33
N PHE A 14 -0.67 -6.00 19.74
CA PHE A 14 -1.95 -6.26 19.11
C PHE A 14 -1.64 -6.75 17.68
N ILE A 15 -1.51 -8.03 17.36
CA ILE A 15 -2.67 -8.90 17.09
C ILE A 15 -2.32 -10.43 17.09
N THR A 16 -1.08 -10.87 17.36
CA THR A 16 -0.70 -12.32 17.45
C THR A 16 0.09 -12.71 18.70
N GLY A 17 0.27 -11.81 19.68
CA GLY A 17 1.09 -12.08 20.88
C GLY A 17 2.60 -12.18 20.61
N SER A 18 3.04 -11.88 19.40
CA SER A 18 4.45 -11.83 18.98
C SER A 18 4.85 -10.38 18.71
N PRO A 19 6.01 -9.90 19.20
CA PRO A 19 6.45 -8.51 19.04
C PRO A 19 6.83 -8.12 17.60
N THR A 20 6.75 -9.05 16.65
CA THR A 20 7.17 -8.88 15.25
C THR A 20 6.19 -9.58 14.32
N ALA A 21 5.95 -9.02 13.14
CA ALA A 21 5.11 -9.64 12.11
C ALA A 21 5.59 -11.04 11.72
N THR A 22 4.66 -11.99 11.65
CA THR A 22 4.92 -13.35 11.19
C THR A 22 5.27 -13.39 9.69
N SER A 23 5.88 -14.47 9.22
CA SER A 23 6.20 -14.65 7.80
C SER A 23 4.96 -14.55 6.90
N ASP A 24 3.82 -15.05 7.37
CA ASP A 24 2.55 -14.99 6.65
C ASP A 24 2.04 -13.55 6.56
N GLU A 25 2.10 -12.79 7.66
CA GLU A 25 1.72 -11.37 7.67
C GLU A 25 2.63 -10.53 6.78
N LYS A 26 3.93 -10.78 6.78
CA LYS A 26 4.91 -10.15 5.87
C LYS A 26 4.58 -10.43 4.41
N THR A 27 4.26 -11.68 4.09
CA THR A 27 3.86 -12.10 2.74
C THR A 27 2.58 -11.39 2.32
N MET A 28 1.56 -11.34 3.18
CA MET A 28 0.31 -10.64 2.90
C MET A 28 0.50 -9.13 2.78
N GLY A 29 1.34 -8.52 3.62
CA GLY A 29 1.72 -7.11 3.52
C GLY A 29 2.41 -6.79 2.19
N MET A 30 3.35 -7.64 1.76
CA MET A 30 4.01 -7.52 0.46
C MET A 30 3.00 -7.69 -0.69
N LEU A 31 2.09 -8.67 -0.61
CA LEU A 31 1.04 -8.89 -1.60
C LEU A 31 0.08 -7.70 -1.74
N ALA A 32 -0.21 -6.97 -0.65
CA ALA A 32 -1.03 -5.78 -0.72
C ALA A 32 -0.42 -4.70 -1.62
N HIS A 33 0.90 -4.59 -1.67
CA HIS A 33 1.62 -3.65 -2.55
C HIS A 33 1.90 -4.27 -3.90
N LEU A 34 2.68 -5.36 -3.96
CA LEU A 34 3.12 -5.92 -5.25
C LEU A 34 1.97 -6.52 -6.07
N GLY A 35 0.95 -7.07 -5.41
CA GLY A 35 -0.26 -7.54 -6.09
C GLY A 35 -1.07 -6.41 -6.73
N SER A 36 -0.92 -5.17 -6.26
CA SER A 36 -1.56 -4.02 -6.91
C SER A 36 -1.00 -3.79 -8.32
N ILE A 37 0.29 -4.07 -8.56
CA ILE A 37 0.93 -3.97 -9.88
C ILE A 37 0.30 -4.98 -10.83
N ALA A 38 0.11 -6.23 -10.40
CA ALA A 38 -0.57 -7.24 -11.20
C ALA A 38 -2.01 -6.81 -11.53
N GLY A 39 -2.73 -6.23 -10.55
CA GLY A 39 -4.06 -5.65 -10.77
C GLY A 39 -4.05 -4.51 -11.79
N VAL A 40 -3.06 -3.62 -11.75
CA VAL A 40 -2.89 -2.55 -12.75
C VAL A 40 -2.66 -3.15 -14.14
N VAL A 41 -1.78 -4.14 -14.28
CA VAL A 41 -1.47 -4.74 -15.60
C VAL A 41 -2.68 -5.48 -16.17
N VAL A 42 -3.29 -6.39 -15.41
CA VAL A 42 -4.44 -7.19 -15.85
C VAL A 42 -5.67 -6.31 -16.09
N GLY A 43 -5.86 -5.29 -15.26
CA GLY A 43 -6.96 -4.34 -15.38
C GLY A 43 -6.70 -3.14 -16.27
N ALA A 44 -5.64 -3.15 -17.09
CA ALA A 44 -5.26 -2.06 -17.99
C ALA A 44 -5.27 -0.66 -17.32
N GLY A 45 -4.72 -0.55 -16.11
CA GLY A 45 -4.66 0.66 -15.31
C GLY A 45 -5.73 0.80 -14.23
N PHE A 46 -6.83 0.04 -14.31
CA PHE A 46 -8.00 0.26 -13.46
C PHE A 46 -8.04 -0.61 -12.19
N LEU A 47 -7.63 -1.88 -12.25
CA LEU A 47 -7.86 -2.85 -11.17
C LEU A 47 -6.76 -2.91 -10.08
N GLY A 48 -5.89 -1.90 -10.01
CA GLY A 48 -4.80 -1.90 -9.02
C GLY A 48 -5.28 -1.93 -7.56
N TRP A 49 -6.47 -1.39 -7.27
CA TRP A 49 -7.04 -1.37 -5.92
C TRP A 49 -7.62 -2.71 -5.46
N ALA A 50 -7.82 -3.67 -6.36
CA ALA A 50 -8.58 -4.89 -6.06
C ALA A 50 -7.88 -5.79 -5.02
N VAL A 51 -6.57 -6.02 -5.20
CA VAL A 51 -5.78 -6.85 -4.27
C VAL A 51 -5.70 -6.24 -2.86
N PRO A 52 -5.29 -4.98 -2.67
CA PRO A 52 -5.25 -4.40 -1.33
C PRO A 52 -6.64 -4.31 -0.68
N LEU A 53 -7.71 -4.05 -1.46
CA LEU A 53 -9.08 -4.09 -0.92
C LEU A 53 -9.46 -5.50 -0.44
N PHE A 54 -9.18 -6.52 -1.25
CA PHE A 54 -9.45 -7.91 -0.90
C PHE A 54 -8.74 -8.31 0.39
N LEU A 55 -7.44 -8.00 0.53
CA LEU A 55 -6.67 -8.30 1.74
C LEU A 55 -7.16 -7.51 2.94
N MET A 56 -7.53 -6.24 2.77
CA MET A 56 -8.12 -5.44 3.84
C MET A 56 -9.40 -6.07 4.39
N LEU A 57 -10.28 -6.58 3.52
CA LEU A 57 -11.57 -7.15 3.91
C LEU A 57 -11.44 -8.55 4.52
N THR A 58 -10.51 -9.37 4.03
CA THR A 58 -10.37 -10.78 4.44
C THR A 58 -9.38 -10.96 5.59
N LYS A 59 -8.24 -10.27 5.54
CA LYS A 59 -7.13 -10.41 6.50
C LYS A 59 -6.97 -9.23 7.43
N GLY A 60 -7.58 -8.09 7.13
CA GLY A 60 -7.43 -6.89 7.96
C GLY A 60 -8.02 -7.01 9.37
N LYS A 61 -9.00 -7.87 9.60
CA LYS A 61 -9.52 -8.15 10.97
C LYS A 61 -8.64 -9.11 11.74
N GLU A 62 -7.85 -9.93 11.04
CA GLU A 62 -6.98 -10.96 11.61
C GLU A 62 -5.59 -10.44 11.92
N SER A 63 -5.15 -9.35 11.27
CA SER A 63 -3.82 -8.76 11.48
C SER A 63 -3.84 -7.25 11.27
N SER A 64 -3.41 -6.51 12.30
CA SER A 64 -3.23 -5.05 12.25
C SER A 64 -2.12 -4.66 11.26
N PHE A 65 -1.06 -5.47 11.18
CA PHE A 65 0.03 -5.30 10.22
C PHE A 65 -0.46 -5.42 8.78
N VAL A 66 -1.17 -6.51 8.46
CA VAL A 66 -1.72 -6.71 7.11
C VAL A 66 -2.73 -5.63 6.78
N ARG A 67 -3.59 -5.25 7.74
CA ARG A 67 -4.54 -4.14 7.57
C ARG A 67 -3.83 -2.84 7.24
N ALA A 68 -2.76 -2.50 7.95
CA ALA A 68 -2.03 -1.25 7.74
C ALA A 68 -1.44 -1.18 6.33
N HIS A 69 -0.77 -2.24 5.85
CA HIS A 69 -0.25 -2.29 4.48
C HIS A 69 -1.37 -2.29 3.43
N ALA A 70 -2.46 -3.03 3.67
CA ALA A 70 -3.60 -3.10 2.76
C ALA A 70 -4.31 -1.75 2.61
N VAL A 71 -4.60 -1.06 3.71
CA VAL A 71 -5.23 0.28 3.70
C VAL A 71 -4.32 1.31 3.04
N GLU A 72 -3.03 1.32 3.38
CA GLU A 72 -2.08 2.29 2.83
C GLU A 72 -1.85 2.07 1.32
N SER A 73 -1.77 0.81 0.87
CA SER A 73 -1.74 0.45 -0.56
C SER A 73 -3.03 0.84 -1.28
N LEU A 74 -4.20 0.53 -0.71
CA LEU A 74 -5.49 0.85 -1.30
C LEU A 74 -5.62 2.37 -1.56
N ASN A 75 -5.30 3.17 -0.55
CA ASN A 75 -5.27 4.64 -0.66
C ASN A 75 -4.28 5.10 -1.75
N PHE A 76 -3.12 4.46 -1.86
CA PHE A 76 -2.11 4.82 -2.86
C PHE A 76 -2.55 4.49 -4.28
N GLN A 77 -3.22 3.36 -4.48
CA GLN A 77 -3.79 3.01 -5.79
C GLN A 77 -4.89 3.98 -6.20
N ILE A 78 -5.74 4.42 -5.27
CA ILE A 78 -6.73 5.48 -5.54
C ILE A 78 -6.03 6.80 -5.90
N THR A 79 -5.01 7.18 -5.14
CA THR A 79 -4.21 8.40 -5.39
C THR A 79 -3.58 8.37 -6.78
N THR A 80 -2.94 7.26 -7.13
CA THR A 80 -2.30 7.07 -8.44
C THR A 80 -3.33 7.06 -9.57
N PHE A 81 -4.50 6.42 -9.35
CA PHE A 81 -5.58 6.43 -10.32
C PHE A 81 -6.09 7.86 -10.60
N ILE A 82 -6.26 8.68 -9.57
CA ILE A 82 -6.63 10.10 -9.72
C ILE A 82 -5.55 10.86 -10.49
N ALA A 83 -4.26 10.67 -10.15
CA ALA A 83 -3.15 11.30 -10.85
C ALA A 83 -3.08 10.90 -12.34
N MET A 84 -3.35 9.63 -12.65
CA MET A 84 -3.45 9.13 -14.02
C MET A 84 -4.65 9.72 -14.77
N ALA A 85 -5.81 9.85 -14.11
CA ALA A 85 -7.00 10.49 -14.70
C ALA A 85 -6.75 11.96 -15.03
N ILE A 86 -6.10 12.72 -14.11
CA ILE A 86 -5.68 14.10 -14.36
C ILE A 86 -4.70 14.16 -15.54
N SER A 87 -3.72 13.25 -15.58
CA SER A 87 -2.76 13.16 -16.68
C SER A 87 -3.45 12.90 -18.02
N ALA A 88 -4.46 12.04 -18.06
CA ALA A 88 -5.25 11.76 -19.26
C ALA A 88 -6.00 13.01 -19.77
N VAL A 89 -6.63 13.79 -18.87
CA VAL A 89 -7.26 15.07 -19.24
C VAL A 89 -6.23 16.06 -19.79
N LEU A 90 -5.05 16.11 -19.18
CA LEU A 90 -3.93 16.97 -19.62
C LEU A 90 -3.28 16.51 -20.93
N MET A 91 -3.60 15.33 -21.47
CA MET A 91 -3.12 14.92 -22.79
C MET A 91 -3.65 15.83 -23.91
N CYS A 92 -4.84 16.41 -23.73
CA CYS A 92 -5.38 17.43 -24.64
C CYS A 92 -4.47 18.66 -24.78
N ALA A 93 -3.68 18.94 -23.73
CA ALA A 93 -2.69 20.01 -23.70
C ALA A 93 -1.25 19.53 -23.97
N VAL A 94 -1.07 18.29 -24.46
CA VAL A 94 0.21 17.61 -24.72
C VAL A 94 1.05 17.28 -23.47
N ILE A 95 0.92 18.05 -22.38
CA ILE A 95 1.64 17.83 -21.11
C ILE A 95 1.35 16.45 -20.51
N GLY A 96 0.13 15.94 -20.70
CA GLY A 96 -0.28 14.62 -20.20
C GLY A 96 0.58 13.46 -20.72
N PHE A 97 1.17 13.58 -21.91
CA PHE A 97 2.05 12.54 -22.48
C PHE A 97 3.36 12.38 -21.71
N VAL A 98 3.83 13.44 -21.04
CA VAL A 98 5.02 13.39 -20.18
C VAL A 98 4.63 13.03 -18.74
N LEU A 99 3.50 13.56 -18.26
CA LEU A 99 3.07 13.35 -16.88
C LEU A 99 2.63 11.91 -16.61
N ALA A 100 1.88 11.28 -17.52
CA ALA A 100 1.40 9.90 -17.34
C ALA A 100 2.53 8.87 -17.13
N PRO A 101 3.58 8.78 -17.98
CA PRO A 101 4.67 7.85 -17.74
C PRO A 101 5.47 8.18 -16.47
N LEU A 102 5.61 9.47 -16.11
CA LEU A 102 6.27 9.87 -14.86
C LEU A 102 5.51 9.34 -13.64
N VAL A 103 4.19 9.53 -13.60
CA VAL A 103 3.32 9.01 -12.53
C VAL A 103 3.40 7.47 -12.48
N ALA A 104 3.38 6.80 -13.63
CA ALA A 104 3.49 5.35 -13.69
C ALA A 104 4.83 4.85 -13.11
N ILE A 105 5.96 5.45 -13.48
CA ILE A 105 7.28 5.06 -12.97
C ILE A 105 7.38 5.31 -11.46
N VAL A 106 7.00 6.51 -10.99
CA VAL A 106 7.04 6.86 -9.56
C VAL A 106 6.17 5.92 -8.73
N SER A 107 4.97 5.59 -9.24
CA SER A 107 4.07 4.68 -8.54
C SER A 107 4.65 3.27 -8.41
N ILE A 108 5.22 2.71 -9.49
CA ILE A 108 5.88 1.41 -9.43
C ILE A 108 7.04 1.42 -8.43
N VAL A 109 7.90 2.43 -8.45
CA VAL A 109 9.05 2.54 -7.53
C VAL A 109 8.58 2.53 -6.08
N PHE A 110 7.59 3.36 -5.73
CA PHE A 110 7.08 3.40 -4.36
C PHE A 110 6.38 2.10 -3.95
N THR A 111 5.61 1.48 -4.85
CA THR A 111 4.96 0.20 -4.57
C THR A 111 5.97 -0.92 -4.31
N VAL A 112 7.08 -0.96 -5.05
CA VAL A 112 8.16 -1.91 -4.82
C VAL A 112 8.83 -1.66 -3.46
N ILE A 113 9.17 -0.41 -3.13
CA ILE A 113 9.75 -0.06 -1.83
C ILE A 113 8.82 -0.46 -0.68
N ALA A 114 7.52 -0.18 -0.82
CA ALA A 114 6.51 -0.55 0.18
C ALA A 114 6.41 -2.08 0.35
N GLY A 115 6.50 -2.83 -0.74
CA GLY A 115 6.53 -4.29 -0.73
C GLY A 115 7.77 -4.86 -0.03
N LEU A 116 8.95 -4.30 -0.31
CA LEU A 116 10.20 -4.68 0.35
C LEU A 116 10.16 -4.37 1.86
N LYS A 117 9.65 -3.19 2.24
CA LYS A 117 9.47 -2.82 3.64
C LYS A 117 8.49 -3.75 4.36
N ALA A 118 7.40 -4.13 3.71
CA ALA A 118 6.46 -5.11 4.25
C ALA A 118 7.12 -6.48 4.47
N ASN A 119 8.00 -6.92 3.55
CA ASN A 119 8.77 -8.15 3.68
C ASN A 119 9.75 -8.10 4.87
N ASP A 120 10.35 -6.94 5.14
CA ASP A 120 11.20 -6.74 6.32
C ASP A 120 10.39 -6.73 7.63
N GLY A 121 9.07 -6.58 7.54
CA GLY A 121 8.16 -6.44 8.68
C GLY A 121 8.00 -5.00 9.16
N GLU A 122 8.37 -4.03 8.32
CA GLU A 122 8.27 -2.61 8.61
C GLU A 122 7.02 -2.00 7.97
N LEU A 123 6.31 -1.16 8.72
CA LEU A 123 5.24 -0.35 8.18
C LEU A 123 5.84 0.73 7.26
N TYR A 124 5.31 0.83 6.05
CA TYR A 124 5.69 1.87 5.10
C TYR A 124 4.54 2.85 4.89
N ARG A 125 4.84 4.15 4.90
CA ARG A 125 3.90 5.19 4.51
C ARG A 125 4.37 5.83 3.21
N TYR A 126 3.50 5.82 2.20
CA TYR A 126 3.80 6.47 0.95
C TYR A 126 4.02 7.98 1.17
N PRO A 127 5.07 8.58 0.59
CA PRO A 127 5.33 10.01 0.71
C PRO A 127 4.17 10.88 0.21
N VAL A 128 3.53 10.43 -0.88
CA VAL A 128 2.34 11.06 -1.46
C VAL A 128 1.20 10.04 -1.45
N ASN A 129 0.18 10.28 -0.63
CA ASN A 129 -0.97 9.39 -0.51
C ASN A 129 -2.19 10.10 0.09
N ILE A 130 -3.34 9.99 -0.56
CA ILE A 130 -4.62 10.47 -0.08
C ILE A 130 -5.26 9.38 0.79
N ARG A 131 -5.29 9.59 2.11
CA ARG A 131 -5.76 8.59 3.08
C ARG A 131 -7.28 8.66 3.29
N LEU A 132 -8.03 8.11 2.34
CA LEU A 132 -9.48 8.07 2.36
C LEU A 132 -10.02 6.98 3.30
N VAL A 133 -9.42 5.78 3.23
CA VAL A 133 -9.78 4.63 4.04
C VAL A 133 -8.93 4.60 5.32
N LYS A 134 -9.57 4.29 6.46
CA LYS A 134 -8.95 4.22 7.80
C LYS A 134 -9.15 2.84 8.43
#